data_AF-A0A2R6F030-F1
#
_entry.id   AF-A0A2R6F030-F1
#
_cell.length_a   1.000
_cell.length_b   1.000
_cell.length_c   1.000
_cell.angle_alpha   90.00
_cell.angle_beta   90.00
_cell.angle_gamma   90.00
#
_symmetry.space_group_name_H-M   'P 1'
#
loop_
_entity.id
_entity.type
_entity.pdbx_description
1 polymer ?
#
loop_
_entity_poly.entity_id
_entity_poly.type
_entity_poly.pdbx_seq_one_letter_code
_entity_poly.pdbx_strand_id
1 'polypeptide(L)' 'MYTFQWLQLGGLTEAFSQVVVGAGAVVLLLMLVALGSYAYESLNGGIEWPDEQSDEEQTGVTRSTDDDDEWKYH' A
#
# COMPACT_ATOMS: atom_id res chain seq x y z
N MET A 1 34.10 -36.16 -18.18
CA MET A 1 34.08 -34.86 -18.89
C MET A 1 32.95 -34.05 -18.25
N TYR A 2 33.27 -33.17 -17.29
CA TYR A 2 32.29 -32.52 -16.39
C TYR A 2 32.05 -31.04 -16.76
N THR A 3 31.64 -30.77 -17.99
CA THR A 3 31.58 -29.39 -18.53
C THR A 3 30.17 -28.81 -18.64
N PHE A 4 29.19 -29.30 -17.86
CA PHE A 4 27.78 -28.90 -18.05
C PHE A 4 27.13 -28.13 -16.88
N GLN A 5 27.82 -27.95 -15.75
CA GLN A 5 27.21 -27.33 -14.56
C GLN A 5 27.30 -25.78 -14.52
N TRP A 6 28.21 -25.17 -15.29
CA TRP A 6 28.45 -23.71 -15.24
C TRP A 6 27.48 -22.87 -16.08
N LEU A 7 26.80 -23.45 -17.08
CA LEU A 7 25.80 -22.74 -17.89
C LEU A 7 24.51 -22.44 -17.12
N GLN A 8 24.17 -23.24 -16.12
CA GLN A 8 22.90 -23.11 -15.41
C GLN A 8 22.88 -21.91 -14.44
N LEU A 9 24.05 -21.56 -13.87
CA LEU A 9 24.15 -20.42 -12.96
C LEU A 9 24.00 -19.08 -13.69
N GLY A 10 24.59 -18.96 -14.89
CA GLY A 10 24.48 -17.75 -15.71
C GLY A 10 23.04 -17.45 -16.15
N GLY A 11 22.33 -18.47 -16.63
CA GLY A 11 20.92 -18.31 -17.05
C GLY A 11 19.98 -17.98 -15.90
N LEU A 12 20.20 -18.54 -14.70
CA LEU A 12 19.41 -18.21 -13.51
C LEU A 12 19.66 -16.78 -13.04
N THR A 13 20.91 -16.31 -13.05
CA THR A 13 21.22 -14.91 -12.68
C THR A 13 20.63 -13.90 -13.66
N GLU A 14 20.61 -14.23 -14.96
CA GLU A 14 20.02 -13.38 -15.99
C GLU A 14 18.49 -13.31 -15.86
N ALA A 15 17.83 -14.46 -15.65
CA ALA A 15 16.40 -14.51 -15.37
C ALA A 15 16.04 -13.74 -14.09
N PHE A 16 16.84 -13.89 -13.03
CA PHE A 16 16.64 -13.16 -11.77
C PHE A 16 16.79 -11.65 -11.96
N SER A 17 17.79 -11.20 -12.72
CA SER A 17 17.99 -9.79 -13.06
C SER A 17 16.77 -9.20 -13.76
N GLN A 18 16.24 -9.89 -14.77
CA GLN A 18 15.04 -9.44 -15.50
C GLN A 18 13.81 -9.34 -14.60
N VAL A 19 13.62 -10.32 -13.69
CA VAL A 19 12.52 -10.31 -12.72
C VAL A 19 12.66 -9.14 -11.75
N VAL A 20 13.86 -8.86 -11.24
CA VAL A 20 14.10 -7.74 -10.31
C VAL A 20 13.82 -6.40 -10.99
N VAL A 21 14.27 -6.21 -12.23
CA VAL A 21 13.97 -4.98 -12.99
C VAL A 21 12.47 -4.84 -13.22
N GLY A 22 11.79 -5.92 -13.61
CA GLY A 22 10.34 -5.92 -13.80
C GLY A 22 9.57 -5.59 -12.51
N ALA A 23 9.94 -6.23 -11.40
CA ALA A 23 9.35 -5.96 -10.09
C ALA A 23 9.60 -4.51 -9.64
N GLY A 24 10.81 -3.99 -9.84
CA GLY A 24 11.14 -2.60 -9.55
C GLY A 24 10.28 -1.60 -10.32
N ALA A 25 10.03 -1.86 -11.62
CA ALA A 25 9.15 -1.02 -12.43
C ALA A 25 7.69 -1.04 -11.92
N VAL A 26 7.19 -2.21 -11.50
CA VAL A 26 5.85 -2.33 -10.90
C VAL A 26 5.76 -1.55 -9.60
N VAL A 27 6.73 -1.70 -8.70
CA VAL A 27 6.77 -0.96 -7.43
C VAL A 27 6.82 0.55 -7.68
N LEU A 28 7.62 0.99 -8.65
CA LEU A 28 7.70 2.40 -9.03
C LEU A 28 6.35 2.93 -9.54
N LEU A 29 5.65 2.16 -10.38
CA LEU A 29 4.30 2.52 -10.83
C LEU A 29 3.32 2.62 -9.65
N LEU A 30 3.36 1.67 -8.72
CA LEU A 30 2.51 1.70 -7.53
C LEU A 30 2.80 2.93 -6.65
N MET A 31 4.06 3.34 -6.50
CA MET A 31 4.41 4.57 -5.79
C MET A 31 3.84 5.81 -6.50
N LEU A 32 3.90 5.87 -7.83
CA LEU A 32 3.31 6.98 -8.59
C LEU A 32 1.79 7.01 -8.45
N VAL A 33 1.13 5.86 -8.47
CA VAL A 33 -0.32 5.77 -8.24
C VAL A 33 -0.66 6.26 -6.84
N ALA A 34 0.03 5.77 -5.80
CA ALA A 34 -0.21 6.20 -4.43
C ALA A 34 0.03 7.72 -4.23
N LEU A 35 1.10 8.24 -4.84
CA LEU A 35 1.38 9.68 -4.82
C LEU A 35 0.28 10.47 -5.54
N GLY A 36 -0.20 9.95 -6.68
CA GLY A 36 -1.32 10.53 -7.43
C GLY A 36 -2.62 10.52 -6.63
N SER A 37 -2.93 9.42 -5.94
CA SER A 37 -4.09 9.30 -5.06
C SER A 37 -4.03 10.32 -3.92
N TYR A 38 -2.89 10.44 -3.24
CA TYR A 38 -2.71 11.40 -2.15
C TYR A 38 -2.75 12.85 -2.64
N ALA A 39 -2.12 13.15 -3.78
CA ALA A 39 -2.18 14.48 -4.38
C ALA A 39 -3.61 14.82 -4.86
N TYR A 40 -4.35 13.84 -5.38
CA TYR A 40 -5.74 14.00 -5.79
C TYR A 40 -6.65 14.29 -4.59
N GLU A 41 -6.51 13.51 -3.51
CA GLU A 41 -7.19 13.72 -2.23
C GLU A 41 -6.90 15.13 -1.68
N SER A 42 -5.62 15.53 -1.63
CA SER A 42 -5.20 16.82 -1.08
C SER A 42 -5.69 18.03 -1.88
N LEU A 43 -5.85 17.91 -3.21
CA LEU A 43 -6.29 19.02 -4.06
C LEU A 43 -7.81 19.06 -4.20
N ASN A 44 -8.47 17.91 -4.19
CA ASN A 44 -9.90 17.79 -4.46
C ASN A 44 -10.75 17.74 -3.17
N GLY A 45 -10.11 17.77 -1.99
CA GLY A 45 -10.79 17.79 -0.69
C GLY A 45 -11.12 16.40 -0.13
N GLY A 46 -10.53 15.34 -0.69
CA GLY A 46 -10.80 13.95 -0.32
C GLY A 46 -11.93 13.31 -1.11
N ILE A 47 -11.95 11.98 -1.14
CA ILE A 47 -13.12 11.21 -1.56
C ILE A 47 -14.08 11.19 -0.36
N GLU A 48 -15.10 12.05 -0.39
CA GLU A 48 -16.22 11.98 0.54
C GLU A 48 -16.98 10.68 0.26
N TRP A 49 -16.79 9.71 1.14
CA TRP A 49 -17.55 8.47 1.10
C TRP A 49 -19.00 8.79 1.49
N PRO A 50 -20.00 8.17 0.87
CA PRO A 50 -21.41 8.43 1.20
C PRO A 50 -21.76 8.05 2.65
N ASP A 51 -20.94 7.24 3.30
CA ASP A 51 -20.97 6.93 4.73
C ASP A 51 -20.32 8.00 5.62
N GLU A 52 -19.64 8.99 5.04
CA GLU A 52 -19.15 10.21 5.71
C GLU A 52 -20.17 11.36 5.60
N GLN A 53 -21.26 11.18 4.84
CA GLN A 53 -22.39 12.11 4.87
C GLN A 53 -23.13 11.98 6.20
N SER A 54 -22.81 12.92 7.09
CA SER A 54 -23.61 13.41 8.23
C SER A 54 -23.75 12.52 9.48
N ASP A 55 -22.77 12.64 10.38
CA ASP A 55 -23.03 12.63 11.83
C ASP A 55 -23.06 14.06 12.44
N GLU A 56 -22.81 15.10 11.63
CA GLU A 56 -22.82 16.50 12.11
C GLU A 56 -24.22 17.16 12.07
N GLU A 57 -25.22 16.55 11.43
CA GLU A 57 -26.63 17.00 11.46
C GLU A 57 -27.55 16.15 12.34
N GLN A 58 -27.00 15.22 13.13
CA GLN A 58 -27.77 14.48 14.14
C GLN A 58 -27.08 14.56 15.50
N THR A 59 -27.34 15.65 16.22
CA THR A 59 -27.53 15.67 17.68
C THR A 59 -26.75 14.58 18.46
N GLY A 60 -25.49 14.87 18.76
CA GLY A 60 -24.81 14.38 19.97
C GLY A 60 -24.27 12.95 19.92
N VAL A 61 -23.07 12.79 19.39
CA VAL A 61 -22.11 11.82 19.92
C VAL A 61 -20.79 12.54 20.18
N THR A 62 -20.57 12.90 21.45
CA THR A 62 -19.26 13.34 21.93
C THR A 62 -18.27 12.19 21.72
N ARG A 63 -17.19 12.43 20.97
CA ARG A 63 -16.02 11.55 20.95
C ARG A 63 -15.44 11.54 22.37
N SER A 64 -15.80 10.54 23.15
CA SER A 64 -15.18 10.30 24.46
C SER A 64 -13.70 10.03 24.22
N THR A 65 -12.86 10.92 24.73
CA THR A 65 -11.40 10.78 24.87
C THR A 65 -11.06 9.72 25.92
N ASP A 66 -11.65 8.52 25.87
CA ASP A 66 -11.53 7.51 26.95
C ASP A 66 -11.74 6.06 26.46
N ASP A 67 -11.41 5.74 25.20
CA ASP A 67 -11.49 4.35 24.67
C ASP A 67 -10.10 3.69 24.49
N ASP A 68 -9.08 4.15 25.23
CA ASP A 68 -7.74 3.52 25.24
C ASP A 68 -7.54 2.53 26.41
N ASP A 69 -8.47 2.43 27.38
CA ASP A 69 -8.23 1.72 28.66
C ASP A 69 -9.10 0.47 28.95
N GLU A 70 -9.80 -0.11 27.96
CA GLU A 70 -10.68 -1.29 28.16
C GLU A 70 -10.18 -2.63 27.59
N TRP A 71 -8.88 -2.80 27.36
CA TRP A 71 -8.31 -4.15 27.15
C TRP A 71 -8.13 -4.88 28.50
N LYS A 72 -9.24 -5.13 29.19
CA LYS A 72 -9.33 -6.05 30.34
C LYS A 72 -10.03 -7.34 29.91
N TYR A 73 -9.41 -8.06 28.99
CA TYR A 73 -9.71 -9.48 28.77
C TYR A 73 -8.65 -10.31 29.50
N HIS A 74 -9.00 -10.68 30.73
CA HIS A 74 -8.43 -11.73 31.61
C HIS A 74 -6.91 -11.91 31.68
#